data_AF-A0A645IKR0-F1
#
_entry.id   AF-A0A645IKR0-F1
#
_cell.length_a   1.000
_cell.length_b   1.000
_cell.length_c   1.000
_cell.angle_alpha   90.00
_cell.angle_beta   90.00
_cell.angle_gamma   90.00
#
_symmetry.space_group_name_H-M   'P 1'
#
loop_
_entity.id
_entity.type
_entity.pdbx_description
1 polymer ?
#
loop_
_entity_poly.entity_id
_entity_poly.type
_entity_poly.pdbx_seq_one_letter_code
_entity_poly.pdbx_strand_id
1 'polypeptide(L)'
;MAEERTFNPGQLIATIRARHPETTVLLCHSDHMAMKLIEYLHGQNIDIPQEFSVTGFGNMREYQDLYPVTSVDQYPEELGFVAANALIDLIEGKRAENFAIAQATAMLPGASIGPARRTFAPISPVADRPQSTR
;
A
#
# COMPACT_ATOMS: atom_id res chain seq x y z
N MET A 1 12.96 16.31 -14.02
CA MET A 1 11.75 15.63 -13.54
C MET A 1 11.82 14.21 -14.10
N ALA A 2 12.20 13.25 -13.25
CA ALA A 2 12.37 11.87 -13.68
C ALA A 2 10.98 11.26 -13.93
N GLU A 3 10.84 10.68 -15.10
CA GLU A 3 9.68 9.91 -15.54
C GLU A 3 9.33 8.88 -14.45
N GLU A 4 8.22 9.12 -13.75
CA GLU A 4 7.67 8.18 -12.79
C GLU A 4 7.38 6.90 -13.58
N ARG A 5 8.21 5.87 -13.40
CA ARG A 5 8.01 4.58 -14.05
C ARG A 5 6.57 4.14 -13.77
N THR A 6 5.71 4.18 -14.78
CA THR A 6 4.29 3.85 -14.63
C THR A 6 4.18 2.48 -13.98
N PHE A 7 3.63 2.45 -12.78
CA PHE A 7 3.37 1.20 -12.06
C PHE A 7 2.44 0.31 -12.91
N ASN A 8 2.93 -0.88 -13.25
CA ASN A 8 2.18 -1.88 -14.00
C ASN A 8 1.99 -3.15 -13.13
N PRO A 9 0.79 -3.34 -12.54
CA PRO A 9 0.50 -4.50 -11.70
C PRO A 9 0.73 -5.84 -12.38
N GLY A 10 0.42 -5.96 -13.68
CA GLY A 10 0.59 -7.21 -14.40
C GLY A 10 2.04 -7.62 -14.58
N GLN A 11 2.90 -6.66 -14.94
CA GLN A 11 4.34 -6.91 -15.03
C GLN A 11 4.94 -7.25 -13.66
N LEU A 12 4.48 -6.60 -12.59
CA LEU A 12 4.90 -6.92 -11.22
C LEU A 12 4.55 -8.37 -10.87
N ILE A 13 3.28 -8.76 -11.03
CA ILE A 13 2.81 -10.11 -10.69
C ILE A 13 3.48 -11.18 -11.54
N ALA A 14 3.69 -10.92 -12.84
CA ALA A 14 4.42 -11.84 -13.71
C ALA A 14 5.88 -12.02 -13.25
N THR A 15 6.55 -10.92 -12.86
CA THR A 15 7.93 -10.97 -12.36
C THR A 15 8.02 -11.73 -11.03
N ILE A 16 7.11 -11.45 -10.10
CA ILE A 16 7.05 -12.13 -8.81
C ILE A 16 6.82 -13.62 -9.02
N ARG A 17 5.85 -14.03 -9.84
CA ARG A 17 5.59 -15.44 -10.10
C ARG A 17 6.76 -16.16 -10.78
N ALA A 18 7.51 -15.46 -11.65
CA ALA A 18 8.65 -16.04 -12.35
C ALA A 18 9.92 -16.14 -11.49
N ARG A 19 10.16 -15.19 -10.58
CA ARG A 19 11.42 -15.07 -9.84
C ARG A 19 11.31 -15.37 -8.35
N HIS A 20 10.14 -15.14 -7.77
CA HIS A 20 9.84 -15.25 -6.34
C HIS A 20 8.45 -15.89 -6.12
N PRO A 21 8.18 -17.09 -6.65
CA PRO A 21 6.89 -17.76 -6.52
C PRO A 21 6.47 -18.00 -5.06
N GLU A 22 7.40 -17.90 -4.12
CA GLU A 22 7.19 -17.97 -2.68
C GLU A 22 6.58 -16.72 -2.04
N THR A 23 6.43 -15.63 -2.81
CA THR A 23 5.88 -14.37 -2.30
C THR A 23 4.42 -14.54 -1.92
N THR A 24 4.09 -14.25 -0.67
CA THR A 24 2.72 -14.33 -0.13
C THR A 24 2.13 -12.97 0.24
N VAL A 25 2.96 -11.93 0.32
CA VAL A 25 2.55 -10.58 0.71
C VAL A 25 3.19 -9.52 -0.17
N LEU A 26 2.40 -8.50 -0.50
CA LEU A 26 2.80 -7.33 -1.27
C LEU A 26 2.65 -6.09 -0.37
N LEU A 27 3.78 -5.51 0.03
CA LEU A 27 3.81 -4.32 0.88
C LEU A 27 3.81 -3.07 0.00
N CYS A 28 2.69 -2.34 -0.03
CA CYS A 28 2.57 -1.11 -0.81
C CYS A 28 2.94 0.10 0.03
N HIS A 29 3.66 1.06 -0.56
CA HIS A 29 4.03 2.32 0.09
C HIS A 29 2.87 3.29 0.34
N SER A 30 1.66 2.96 -0.13
CA SER A 30 0.46 3.76 0.04
C SER A 30 -0.81 2.93 -0.15
N ASP A 31 -1.91 3.36 0.47
CA ASP A 31 -3.23 2.74 0.28
C ASP A 31 -3.71 2.87 -1.18
N HIS A 32 -3.42 3.99 -1.85
CA HIS A 32 -3.71 4.17 -3.27
C HIS A 32 -3.03 3.10 -4.15
N MET A 33 -1.76 2.79 -3.89
CA MET A 33 -1.06 1.74 -4.63
C MET A 33 -1.58 0.35 -4.29
N ALA A 34 -1.92 0.11 -3.01
CA ALA A 34 -2.58 -1.13 -2.59
C ALA A 34 -3.90 -1.34 -3.35
N MET A 35 -4.72 -0.30 -3.47
CA MET A 35 -5.99 -0.38 -4.19
C MET A 35 -5.82 -0.66 -5.68
N LYS A 36 -4.89 0.00 -6.37
CA LYS A 36 -4.57 -0.31 -7.78
C LYS A 36 -4.20 -1.77 -7.98
N LEU A 37 -3.47 -2.34 -7.03
CA LEU A 37 -3.06 -3.73 -7.06
C LEU A 37 -4.23 -4.68 -6.74
N ILE A 38 -5.05 -4.36 -5.74
CA ILE A 38 -6.28 -5.10 -5.39
C ILE A 38 -7.24 -5.15 -6.57
N GLU A 39 -7.50 -4.02 -7.22
CA GLU A 39 -8.35 -3.95 -8.42
C GLU A 39 -7.83 -4.83 -9.54
N TYR A 40 -6.51 -4.80 -9.81
CA TYR A 40 -5.90 -5.66 -10.80
C TYR A 40 -6.02 -7.14 -10.44
N LEU A 41 -5.69 -7.52 -9.20
CA LEU A 41 -5.72 -8.90 -8.74
C LEU A 41 -7.14 -9.48 -8.81
N HIS A 42 -8.14 -8.74 -8.33
CA HIS A 42 -9.55 -9.11 -8.48
C HIS A 42 -9.94 -9.25 -9.97
N GLY A 43 -9.49 -8.34 -10.83
CA GLY A 43 -9.70 -8.43 -12.28
C GLY A 43 -9.07 -9.67 -12.93
N GLN A 44 -8.03 -10.23 -12.32
CA GLN A 44 -7.40 -11.49 -12.74
C GLN A 44 -7.97 -12.73 -12.03
N ASN A 45 -9.01 -12.57 -11.20
CA ASN A 45 -9.57 -13.62 -10.33
C ASN A 45 -8.53 -14.22 -9.38
N ILE A 46 -7.61 -13.38 -8.89
CA ILE A 46 -6.64 -13.74 -7.85
C ILE A 46 -7.23 -13.28 -6.52
N ASP A 47 -7.48 -14.22 -5.62
CA ASP A 47 -8.21 -13.94 -4.38
C ASP A 47 -7.32 -13.25 -3.33
N ILE A 48 -7.85 -12.23 -2.67
CA ILE A 48 -7.25 -11.55 -1.53
C ILE A 48 -8.14 -11.81 -0.30
N PRO A 49 -7.58 -12.22 0.86
CA PRO A 49 -6.15 -12.42 1.14
C PRO A 49 -5.64 -13.82 0.78
N GLN A 50 -6.44 -14.64 0.09
CA GLN A 50 -6.16 -16.07 0.01
C GLN A 50 -4.92 -16.40 -0.81
N GLU A 51 -4.69 -15.76 -1.95
CA GLU A 51 -3.49 -15.99 -2.78
C GLU A 51 -2.39 -14.99 -2.49
N PHE A 52 -2.75 -13.71 -2.38
CA PHE A 52 -1.84 -12.66 -1.93
C PHE A 52 -2.46 -11.88 -0.79
N SER A 53 -1.66 -11.64 0.25
CA SER A 53 -1.90 -10.55 1.17
C SER A 53 -1.38 -9.24 0.56
N VAL A 54 -2.09 -8.14 0.79
CA VAL A 54 -1.68 -6.80 0.34
C VAL A 54 -1.77 -5.85 1.53
N THR A 55 -0.76 -5.02 1.75
CA THR A 55 -0.82 -3.94 2.75
C THR A 55 -0.71 -2.59 2.08
N GLY A 56 -1.29 -1.58 2.71
CA GLY A 56 -1.10 -0.18 2.38
C GLY A 56 -0.28 0.57 3.43
N PHE A 57 -0.29 1.89 3.32
CA PHE A 57 0.40 2.82 4.20
C PHE A 57 -0.28 4.20 4.12
N GLY A 58 -0.67 4.78 5.26
CA GLY A 58 -1.25 6.12 5.34
C GLY A 58 -2.72 6.19 5.75
N ASN A 59 -3.42 5.08 5.94
CA ASN A 59 -4.81 5.06 6.46
C ASN A 59 -5.76 6.03 5.72
N MET A 60 -5.75 5.99 4.39
CA MET A 60 -6.52 6.91 3.53
C MET A 60 -7.99 6.49 3.51
N ARG A 61 -8.85 7.28 4.16
CA ARG A 61 -10.28 6.97 4.36
C ARG A 61 -11.01 6.66 3.06
N GLU A 62 -10.71 7.38 1.98
CA GLU A 62 -11.37 7.18 0.69
C GLU A 62 -11.21 5.76 0.13
N TYR A 63 -10.15 5.05 0.50
CA TYR A 63 -9.93 3.66 0.09
C TYR A 63 -10.50 2.66 1.10
N GLN A 64 -10.49 2.98 2.39
CA GLN A 64 -11.04 2.11 3.44
C GLN A 64 -12.54 1.84 3.25
N ASP A 65 -13.29 2.83 2.74
CA ASP A 65 -14.72 2.68 2.42
C ASP A 65 -14.98 1.79 1.19
N LEU A 66 -14.00 1.67 0.29
CA LEU A 66 -14.09 0.84 -0.93
C LEU A 66 -13.68 -0.62 -0.66
N TYR A 67 -12.55 -0.79 0.01
CA TYR A 67 -12.05 -2.08 0.46
C TYR A 67 -11.21 -1.83 1.72
N PRO A 68 -11.48 -2.52 2.85
CA PRO A 68 -10.76 -2.26 4.09
C PRO A 68 -9.33 -2.81 3.99
N VAL A 69 -8.39 -1.97 3.56
CA VAL A 69 -6.97 -2.34 3.40
C VAL A 69 -6.28 -2.29 4.76
N THR A 70 -5.57 -3.36 5.12
CA THR A 70 -4.64 -3.33 6.24
C THR A 70 -3.55 -2.31 5.95
N SER A 71 -3.47 -1.27 6.78
CA SER A 71 -2.60 -0.12 6.56
C SER A 71 -1.81 0.24 7.81
N VAL A 72 -0.95 1.24 7.70
CA VAL A 72 -0.23 1.85 8.82
C VAL A 72 -0.65 3.30 8.92
N ASP A 73 -1.12 3.73 10.08
CA ASP A 73 -1.44 5.14 10.32
C ASP A 73 -0.14 5.94 10.55
N GLN A 74 -0.04 7.07 9.84
CA GLN A 74 1.06 8.01 9.92
C GLN A 74 0.69 9.30 10.66
N TYR A 75 -0.57 9.44 11.08
CA TYR A 75 -1.11 10.62 11.76
C TYR A 75 -0.86 11.94 11.00
N PRO A 76 -1.20 12.02 9.69
CA PRO A 76 -0.85 13.18 8.86
C PRO A 76 -1.46 14.50 9.36
N GLU A 77 -2.64 14.45 10.00
CA GLU A 77 -3.26 15.63 10.61
C GLU A 77 -2.43 16.19 11.77
N GLU A 78 -1.92 15.32 12.64
CA GLU A 78 -1.07 15.73 13.76
C GLU A 78 0.30 16.24 13.28
N LEU A 79 0.89 15.55 12.30
CA LEU A 79 2.12 16.01 11.64
C LEU A 79 1.93 17.41 11.04
N GLY A 80 0.79 17.65 10.38
CA GLY A 80 0.42 18.96 9.83
C GLY A 80 0.25 20.02 10.90
N PHE A 81 -0.41 19.70 12.01
CA PHE A 81 -0.59 20.61 13.15
C PHE A 81 0.75 21.01 13.77
N VAL A 82 1.63 20.05 14.03
CA VAL A 82 2.96 20.31 14.58
C VAL A 82 3.80 21.15 13.61
N ALA A 83 3.77 20.82 12.31
CA ALA A 83 4.49 21.57 11.29
C ALA A 83 3.99 23.02 11.17
N ALA A 84 2.68 23.25 11.24
CA ALA A 84 2.09 24.59 11.19
C ALA A 84 2.48 25.44 12.41
N ASN A 85 2.44 24.86 13.62
CA ASN A 85 2.88 25.55 14.83
C ASN A 85 4.37 25.89 14.79
N ALA A 86 5.22 24.95 14.35
CA ALA A 86 6.64 25.19 14.15
C ALA A 86 6.91 26.35 13.17
N LEU A 87 6.12 26.44 12.10
CA LEU A 87 6.21 27.55 11.15
C LEU A 87 5.79 28.89 11.77
N ILE A 88 4.72 28.91 12.57
CA ILE A 88 4.28 30.12 13.28
C ILE A 88 5.38 30.59 14.25
N ASP A 89 5.98 29.66 15.01
CA ASP A 89 7.05 29.99 15.94
C ASP A 89 8.26 30.61 15.23
N LEU A 90 8.63 30.06 14.05
CA LEU A 90 9.68 30.62 13.20
C LEU A 90 9.35 32.04 12.72
N ILE A 91 8.10 32.30 12.32
CA ILE A 91 7.64 33.62 11.88
C ILE A 91 7.70 34.64 13.04
N GLU A 92 7.39 34.21 14.25
CA GLU A 92 7.45 35.03 15.48
C GLU A 92 8.88 35.23 16.02
N GLY A 93 9.90 34.69 15.34
CA GLY A 93 11.30 34.82 15.73
C GLY A 93 11.70 33.94 16.93
N LYS A 94 10.88 32.95 17.28
CA LYS A 94 11.24 31.94 18.29
C LYS A 94 12.28 30.99 17.69
N ARG A 95 13.11 30.41 18.56
CA ARG A 95 14.13 29.46 18.15
C ARG A 95 13.45 28.15 17.75
N ALA A 96 13.77 27.61 16.57
CA ALA A 96 13.30 26.28 16.20
C ALA A 96 13.85 25.25 17.19
N GLU A 97 12.95 24.63 17.96
CA GLU A 97 13.29 23.41 18.67
C GLU A 97 13.36 22.26 17.66
N ASN A 98 14.19 21.25 17.93
CA ASN A 98 14.18 20.03 17.14
C ASN A 98 12.89 19.28 17.45
N PHE A 99 11.88 19.43 16.59
CA PHE A 99 10.64 18.68 16.70
C PHE A 99 10.90 17.23 16.26
N ALA A 100 11.05 16.34 17.23
CA ALA A 100 11.00 14.90 17.01
C ALA A 100 9.58 14.42 17.34
N ILE A 101 8.76 14.19 16.31
CA ILE A 101 7.46 13.55 16.49
C ILE A 101 7.72 12.06 16.62
N ALA A 102 7.90 11.59 17.85
CA ALA A 102 8.13 10.19 18.18
C ALA A 102 6.79 9.45 18.39
N GLN A 103 5.86 9.58 17.44
CA GLN A 103 4.67 8.75 17.47
C GLN A 103 4.97 7.38 16.87
N ALA A 104 4.66 6.34 17.64
CA ALA A 104 4.69 4.98 17.13
C ALA A 104 3.58 4.84 16.08
N THR A 105 3.98 4.65 14.82
CA THR A 105 3.04 4.26 13.76
C THR A 105 2.36 2.95 14.14
N ALA A 106 1.04 2.88 14.00
CA ALA A 106 0.26 1.70 14.33
C ALA A 106 -0.23 1.00 13.07
N MET A 107 -0.18 -0.34 13.06
CA MET A 107 -0.85 -1.12 12.03
C MET A 107 -2.34 -1.17 12.33
N LEU A 108 -3.14 -0.84 11.32
CA LEU A 108 -4.60 -0.91 11.34
C LEU A 108 -5.05 -2.14 10.55
N PRO A 109 -5.63 -3.15 11.20
CA PRO A 109 -6.12 -4.34 10.51
C PRO A 109 -7.26 -4.03 9.54
N GLY A 110 -7.19 -4.61 8.34
CA GLY A 110 -8.26 -4.66 7.36
C GLY A 110 -8.54 -6.10 6.90
N ALA A 111 -9.21 -6.25 5.76
CA ALA A 111 -9.50 -7.55 5.12
C ALA A 111 -8.47 -7.97 4.06
N SER A 112 -7.41 -7.18 3.84
CA SER A 112 -6.44 -7.42 2.76
C SER A 112 -5.28 -8.36 3.12
N ILE A 113 -5.20 -8.83 4.37
CA ILE A 113 -4.15 -9.78 4.81
C ILE A 113 -4.73 -11.05 5.42
N GLY A 114 -3.98 -12.14 5.35
CA GLY A 114 -4.37 -13.43 5.88
C GLY A 114 -3.16 -14.28 6.28
N PRO A 115 -3.38 -15.47 6.85
CA PRO A 115 -2.29 -16.38 7.19
C PRO A 115 -1.49 -16.78 5.96
N ALA A 116 -0.16 -16.80 6.07
CA ALA A 116 0.71 -17.24 4.99
C ALA A 116 0.43 -18.70 4.62
N ARG A 117 0.39 -19.00 3.31
CA ARG A 117 0.25 -20.38 2.84
C ARG A 117 1.48 -21.20 3.19
N ARG A 118 1.27 -22.40 3.72
CA ARG A 118 2.34 -23.36 4.07
C ARG A 118 2.88 -24.15 2.87
N THR A 119 2.20 -24.12 1.72
CA THR A 119 2.58 -24.90 0.53
C THR A 119 2.59 -24.03 -0.73
N PHE A 120 3.74 -23.98 -1.40
CA PHE A 120 3.94 -23.32 -2.69
C PHE A 120 3.53 -24.25 -3.82
N ALA A 121 2.23 -24.54 -3.95
CA ALA A 121 1.73 -25.08 -5.20
C ALA A 121 1.88 -23.98 -6.27
N PRO A 122 2.36 -24.29 -7.49
CA PRO A 122 2.44 -23.29 -8.54
C PRO A 122 1.03 -22.72 -8.77
N ILE A 123 0.87 -21.44 -8.44
CA ILE A 123 -0.37 -20.71 -8.67
C ILE A 123 -0.59 -20.70 -10.18
N SER A 124 -1.76 -21.16 -10.64
CA SER A 124 -2.05 -21.30 -12.08
C SER A 124 -1.63 -20.04 -12.83
N PRO A 125 -0.90 -20.14 -13.95
CA PRO A 125 -0.44 -18.97 -14.69
C PRO A 125 -1.64 -18.07 -15.00
N VAL A 126 -1.48 -16.77 -14.77
CA VAL A 126 -2.43 -15.76 -15.28
C VAL A 126 -2.45 -15.98 -16.79
N ALA A 127 -3.54 -16.53 -17.31
CA ALA A 127 -3.71 -16.66 -18.73
C ALA A 127 -3.64 -15.24 -19.32
N ASP A 128 -2.86 -15.07 -20.38
CA ASP A 128 -2.74 -13.83 -21.14
C ASP A 128 -4.12 -13.55 -21.77
N ARG A 129 -5.01 -12.91 -21.01
CA ARG A 129 -6.35 -12.55 -21.46
C ARG A 129 -6.30 -11.13 -22.00
N PRO A 130 -6.90 -10.87 -23.17
CA PRO A 130 -6.81 -9.56 -23.81
C PRO A 130 -7.29 -8.48 -22.83
N GLN A 131 -6.44 -7.46 -22.64
CA GLN A 131 -6.82 -6.26 -21.92
C GLN A 131 -8.07 -5.69 -22.59
N SER A 132 -9.17 -5.64 -21.85
CA SER A 132 -10.43 -5.09 -22.33
C SER A 132 -10.20 -3.66 -22.79
N THR A 133 -10.19 -3.44 -24.10
CA THR A 133 -10.23 -2.12 -24.70
C THR A 133 -11.54 -1.44 -24.33
N ARG A 134 -11.47 -0.38 -23.53
CA ARG A 134 -12.46 0.68 -23.49
C ARG A 134 -11.76 2.01 -23.68
#